data_AF-A0A7Y2UT13-F1
#
_entry.id   AF-A0A7Y2UT13-F1
#
_cell.length_a   1.000
_cell.length_b   1.000
_cell.length_c   1.000
_cell.angle_alpha   90.00
_cell.angle_beta   90.00
_cell.angle_gamma   90.00
#
_symmetry.space_group_name_H-M   'P 1'
#
loop_
_entity.id
_entity.type
_entity.pdbx_description
1 polymer ?
#
loop_
_entity_poly.entity_id
_entity_poly.type
_entity_poly.pdbx_seq_one_letter_code
_entity_poly.pdbx_strand_id
1 'polypeptide(L)'
;LIHCASLVHDDLPCFDDADTRRGKPAVHKAFGEPLAVLTGDSLIVMAFEVLARAAAHDPAQAVQLMLILGNRTGMPNGICAGQGWESEEEVDLRAYHRAKTGALFMAATQMGAVAAGEDAEPWEELGARIGEAFQVADDLRDALYDEETLGKPVGQDDLHGRPNAVTEFGIEGAIAHMREILTGAIASIPKCPGEAMLAKLVTAQAEVLTPIKWRASQQMTPGE
;
A
#
# COMPACT_ATOMS: atom_id res chain seq x y z
N LEU A 1 2.18 12.66 -1.54
CA LEU A 1 1.87 13.35 -2.81
C LEU A 1 1.51 12.35 -3.89
N ILE A 2 2.42 11.44 -4.29
CA ILE A 2 2.12 10.39 -5.28
C ILE A 2 0.88 9.55 -4.92
N HIS A 3 0.76 9.06 -3.68
CA HIS A 3 -0.47 8.34 -3.27
C HIS A 3 -1.76 9.17 -3.42
N CYS A 4 -1.70 10.48 -3.20
CA CYS A 4 -2.89 11.32 -3.44
C CYS A 4 -3.16 11.49 -4.93
N ALA A 5 -2.11 11.63 -5.75
CA ALA A 5 -2.25 11.72 -7.20
C ALA A 5 -2.91 10.46 -7.76
N SER A 6 -2.45 9.27 -7.33
CA SER A 6 -3.02 8.00 -7.78
C SER A 6 -4.50 7.91 -7.46
N LEU A 7 -4.93 8.23 -6.23
CA LEU A 7 -6.35 8.21 -5.87
C LEU A 7 -7.19 9.20 -6.69
N VAL A 8 -6.66 10.40 -6.97
CA VAL A 8 -7.38 11.39 -7.79
C VAL A 8 -7.58 10.91 -9.22
N HIS A 9 -6.59 10.23 -9.78
CA HIS A 9 -6.68 9.65 -11.13
C HIS A 9 -7.52 8.38 -11.14
N ASP A 10 -7.34 7.46 -10.19
CA ASP A 10 -8.15 6.22 -10.05
C ASP A 10 -9.65 6.54 -9.96
N ASP A 11 -10.03 7.65 -9.29
CA ASP A 11 -11.43 8.05 -9.18
C ASP A 11 -12.07 8.50 -10.51
N LEU A 12 -11.31 8.73 -11.59
CA LEU A 12 -11.86 9.24 -12.86
C LEU A 12 -12.79 8.23 -13.56
N PRO A 13 -13.73 8.68 -14.41
CA PRO A 13 -14.64 7.80 -15.15
C PRO A 13 -13.97 6.76 -16.05
N CYS A 14 -12.73 7.00 -16.49
CA CYS A 14 -11.96 6.05 -17.29
C CYS A 14 -11.23 4.98 -16.47
N PHE A 15 -11.32 5.03 -15.13
CA PHE A 15 -10.76 4.07 -14.19
C PHE A 15 -11.89 3.52 -13.30
N ASP A 16 -11.98 3.87 -12.02
CA ASP A 16 -12.98 3.32 -11.09
C ASP A 16 -14.35 4.05 -11.15
N ASP A 17 -14.46 5.20 -11.82
CA ASP A 17 -15.67 6.04 -11.87
C ASP A 17 -16.30 6.30 -10.49
N ALA A 18 -15.44 6.59 -9.50
CA ALA A 18 -15.84 6.66 -8.10
C ALA A 18 -16.43 8.02 -7.72
N ASP A 19 -17.68 8.03 -7.26
CA ASP A 19 -18.37 9.28 -6.87
C ASP A 19 -17.81 9.93 -5.58
N THR A 20 -17.22 9.13 -4.70
CA THR A 20 -16.76 9.59 -3.38
C THR A 20 -15.41 9.01 -2.99
N ARG A 21 -14.63 9.80 -2.26
CA ARG A 21 -13.35 9.41 -1.68
C ARG A 21 -13.22 9.98 -0.27
N ARG A 22 -12.91 9.12 0.70
CA ARG A 22 -12.74 9.49 2.13
C ARG A 22 -13.94 10.28 2.70
N GLY A 23 -15.16 9.84 2.37
CA GLY A 23 -16.42 10.43 2.85
C GLY A 23 -16.76 11.79 2.23
N LYS A 24 -16.09 12.19 1.15
CA LYS A 24 -16.35 13.44 0.41
C LYS A 24 -16.51 13.13 -1.08
N PRO A 25 -17.12 14.03 -1.87
CA PRO A 25 -17.15 13.88 -3.32
C PRO A 25 -15.73 13.72 -3.88
N ALA A 26 -15.55 12.81 -4.83
CA ALA A 26 -14.28 12.69 -5.56
C ALA A 26 -13.96 13.99 -6.31
N VAL A 27 -12.68 14.22 -6.63
CA VAL A 27 -12.23 15.49 -7.22
C VAL A 27 -12.95 15.79 -8.53
N HIS A 28 -13.16 14.77 -9.37
CA HIS A 28 -13.85 14.94 -10.65
C HIS A 28 -15.35 15.26 -10.46
N LYS A 29 -16.00 14.73 -9.41
CA LYS A 29 -17.40 15.07 -9.08
C LYS A 29 -17.54 16.48 -8.53
N ALA A 30 -16.58 16.94 -7.72
CA ALA A 30 -16.62 18.25 -7.10
C ALA A 30 -16.21 19.39 -8.06
N PHE A 31 -15.25 19.13 -8.96
CA PHE A 31 -14.57 20.17 -9.73
C PHE A 31 -14.49 19.87 -11.24
N GLY A 32 -15.01 18.73 -11.71
CA GLY A 32 -14.95 18.30 -13.11
C GLY A 32 -13.68 17.53 -13.46
N GLU A 33 -13.78 16.67 -14.47
CA GLU A 33 -12.70 15.81 -14.94
C GLU A 33 -11.43 16.57 -15.34
N PRO A 34 -11.47 17.71 -16.07
CA PRO A 34 -10.24 18.41 -16.46
C PRO A 34 -9.41 18.88 -15.26
N LEU A 35 -10.08 19.33 -14.19
CA LEU A 35 -9.37 19.75 -12.97
C LEU A 35 -8.86 18.56 -12.17
N ALA A 36 -9.55 17.42 -12.19
CA ALA A 36 -9.07 16.20 -11.54
C ALA A 36 -7.77 15.69 -12.19
N VAL A 37 -7.73 15.63 -13.53
CA VAL A 37 -6.51 15.26 -14.28
C VAL A 37 -5.35 16.18 -13.91
N LEU A 38 -5.53 17.50 -14.02
CA LEU A 38 -4.50 18.48 -13.71
C LEU A 38 -4.08 18.46 -12.23
N THR A 39 -4.99 18.10 -11.32
CA THR A 39 -4.68 17.96 -9.89
C THR A 39 -3.75 16.77 -9.67
N GLY A 40 -4.05 15.61 -10.26
CA GLY A 40 -3.16 14.45 -10.17
C GLY A 40 -1.78 14.73 -10.78
N ASP A 41 -1.73 15.35 -11.97
CA ASP A 41 -0.47 15.73 -12.63
C ASP A 41 0.36 16.69 -11.76
N SER A 42 -0.30 17.70 -11.19
CA SER A 42 0.36 18.67 -10.30
C SER A 42 0.89 18.01 -9.03
N LEU A 43 0.14 17.07 -8.44
CA LEU A 43 0.58 16.31 -7.27
C LEU A 43 1.81 15.44 -7.57
N ILE A 44 1.90 14.88 -8.77
CA ILE A 44 3.08 14.14 -9.23
C ILE A 44 4.29 15.08 -9.34
N VAL A 45 4.15 16.19 -10.05
CA VAL A 45 5.23 17.18 -10.23
C VAL A 45 5.71 17.72 -8.88
N MET A 46 4.80 18.09 -7.99
CA MET A 46 5.13 18.56 -6.65
C MET A 46 5.88 17.52 -5.82
N ALA A 47 5.63 16.22 -6.02
CA ALA A 47 6.36 15.18 -5.31
C ALA A 47 7.87 15.21 -5.64
N PHE A 48 8.21 15.31 -6.93
CA PHE A 48 9.59 15.44 -7.37
C PHE A 48 10.19 16.79 -6.99
N GLU A 49 9.41 17.87 -7.02
CA GLU A 49 9.86 19.18 -6.58
C GLU A 49 10.28 19.18 -5.09
N VAL A 50 9.51 18.54 -4.21
CA VAL A 50 9.85 18.40 -2.79
C VAL A 50 11.19 17.68 -2.60
N LEU A 51 11.41 16.58 -3.34
CA LEU A 51 12.69 15.86 -3.28
C LEU A 51 13.84 16.66 -3.86
N ALA A 52 13.63 17.34 -4.99
CA ALA A 52 14.65 18.18 -5.62
C ALA A 52 15.10 19.33 -4.71
N ARG A 53 14.19 19.89 -3.89
CA ARG A 53 14.55 20.92 -2.90
C ARG A 53 15.51 20.41 -1.82
N ALA A 54 15.51 19.11 -1.51
CA ALA A 54 16.47 18.50 -0.59
C ALA A 54 17.91 18.52 -1.13
N ALA A 55 18.10 18.69 -2.45
CA ALA A 55 19.42 18.81 -3.06
C ALA A 55 20.23 20.02 -2.56
N ALA A 56 19.58 21.02 -1.97
CA ALA A 56 20.28 22.13 -1.32
C ALA A 56 21.12 21.68 -0.12
N HIS A 57 20.78 20.55 0.50
CA HIS A 57 21.50 19.95 1.62
C HIS A 57 22.40 18.80 1.18
N ASP A 58 21.83 17.86 0.40
CA ASP A 58 22.56 16.72 -0.15
C ASP A 58 22.05 16.38 -1.57
N PRO A 59 22.78 16.82 -2.62
CA PRO A 59 22.39 16.52 -4.01
C PRO A 59 22.36 15.03 -4.34
N ALA A 60 23.28 14.23 -3.78
CA ALA A 60 23.38 12.81 -4.10
C ALA A 60 22.20 12.04 -3.49
N GLN A 61 21.89 12.33 -2.23
CA GLN A 61 20.71 11.77 -1.56
C GLN A 61 19.41 12.17 -2.29
N ALA A 62 19.26 13.44 -2.68
CA ALA A 62 18.08 13.90 -3.42
C ALA A 62 17.88 13.17 -4.75
N VAL A 63 18.96 12.94 -5.51
CA VAL A 63 18.89 12.15 -6.76
C VAL A 63 18.49 10.71 -6.47
N GLN A 64 19.06 10.08 -5.45
CA GLN A 64 18.70 8.71 -5.08
C GLN A 64 17.23 8.58 -4.68
N LEU A 65 16.71 9.52 -3.89
CA LEU A 65 15.29 9.58 -3.52
C LEU A 65 14.38 9.73 -4.74
N MET A 66 14.74 10.61 -5.68
CA MET A 66 13.98 10.80 -6.92
C MET A 66 13.98 9.55 -7.82
N LEU A 67 15.12 8.85 -7.91
CA LEU A 67 15.20 7.58 -8.66
C LEU A 67 14.33 6.50 -8.04
N ILE A 68 14.34 6.36 -6.70
CA ILE A 68 13.48 5.40 -6.00
C ILE A 68 12.00 5.76 -6.24
N LEU A 69 11.61 7.02 -6.05
CA LEU A 69 10.23 7.45 -6.27
C LEU A 69 9.80 7.22 -7.72
N GLY A 70 10.65 7.56 -8.70
CA GLY A 70 10.38 7.35 -10.11
C GLY A 70 10.17 5.88 -10.45
N ASN A 71 11.06 5.00 -10.01
CA ASN A 71 10.97 3.55 -10.25
C ASN A 71 9.74 2.90 -9.61
N ARG A 72 9.33 3.39 -8.43
CA ARG A 72 8.15 2.88 -7.70
C ARG A 72 6.84 3.56 -8.09
N THR A 73 6.89 4.61 -8.89
CA THR A 73 5.70 5.26 -9.45
C THR A 73 5.44 4.80 -10.88
N GLY A 74 6.45 4.80 -11.75
CA GLY A 74 6.31 4.52 -13.18
C GLY A 74 6.52 3.05 -13.57
N MET A 75 6.74 2.81 -14.87
CA MET A 75 7.05 1.48 -15.42
C MET A 75 8.49 1.04 -15.10
N PRO A 76 8.78 -0.28 -15.00
CA PRO A 76 7.84 -1.39 -15.15
C PRO A 76 7.24 -1.90 -13.82
N ASN A 77 7.71 -1.41 -12.67
CA ASN A 77 7.43 -2.02 -11.36
C ASN A 77 6.69 -1.09 -10.38
N GLY A 78 6.25 0.08 -10.82
CA GLY A 78 5.57 1.07 -10.01
C GLY A 78 4.06 1.01 -10.10
N ILE A 79 3.40 1.88 -9.34
CA ILE A 79 1.93 1.92 -9.27
C ILE A 79 1.26 2.13 -10.64
N CYS A 80 1.84 2.93 -11.53
CA CYS A 80 1.32 3.11 -12.89
C CYS A 80 1.40 1.82 -13.72
N ALA A 81 2.40 0.97 -13.48
CA ALA A 81 2.48 -0.33 -14.13
C ALA A 81 1.36 -1.24 -13.63
N GLY A 82 1.16 -1.30 -12.31
CA GLY A 82 0.05 -2.04 -11.71
C GLY A 82 -1.31 -1.62 -12.26
N GLN A 83 -1.54 -0.31 -12.37
CA GLN A 83 -2.78 0.24 -12.93
C GLN A 83 -2.94 -0.11 -14.43
N GLY A 84 -1.84 -0.13 -15.18
CA GLY A 84 -1.87 -0.52 -16.60
C GLY A 84 -2.27 -1.98 -16.81
N TRP A 85 -1.88 -2.88 -15.90
CA TRP A 85 -2.20 -4.30 -16.00
C TRP A 85 -3.70 -4.59 -15.91
N GLU A 86 -4.50 -3.70 -15.31
CA GLU A 86 -5.97 -3.85 -15.27
C GLU A 86 -6.62 -3.75 -16.65
N SER A 87 -5.90 -3.24 -17.64
CA SER A 87 -6.35 -3.16 -19.03
C SER A 87 -5.95 -4.38 -19.88
N GLU A 88 -5.18 -5.33 -19.32
CA GLU A 88 -4.70 -6.52 -20.02
C GLU A 88 -5.67 -7.70 -19.84
N GLU A 89 -5.74 -8.60 -20.84
CA GLU A 89 -6.61 -9.79 -20.79
C GLU A 89 -6.12 -10.84 -19.78
N GLU A 90 -4.80 -10.97 -19.61
CA GLU A 90 -4.16 -11.87 -18.65
C GLU A 90 -3.24 -11.09 -17.71
N VAL A 91 -3.46 -11.24 -16.41
CA VAL A 91 -2.76 -10.52 -15.36
C VAL A 91 -2.00 -11.52 -14.48
N ASP A 92 -0.67 -11.42 -14.39
CA ASP A 92 0.06 -12.09 -13.30
C ASP A 92 -0.26 -11.36 -11.98
N LEU A 93 -1.19 -11.94 -11.23
CA LEU A 93 -1.74 -11.37 -10.01
C LEU A 93 -0.67 -10.98 -9.00
N ARG A 94 0.41 -11.77 -8.89
CA ARG A 94 1.50 -11.49 -7.95
C ARG A 94 2.26 -10.24 -8.35
N ALA A 95 2.58 -10.10 -9.64
CA ALA A 95 3.25 -8.92 -10.17
C ALA A 95 2.34 -7.69 -10.11
N TYR A 96 1.04 -7.85 -10.40
CA TYR A 96 0.04 -6.81 -10.24
C TYR A 96 -0.05 -6.27 -8.81
N HIS A 97 -0.27 -7.13 -7.80
CA HIS A 97 -0.37 -6.69 -6.40
C HIS A 97 0.92 -6.02 -5.90
N ARG A 98 2.08 -6.55 -6.31
CA ARG A 98 3.38 -5.96 -5.99
C ARG A 98 3.52 -4.55 -6.57
N ALA A 99 3.04 -4.32 -7.79
CA ALA A 99 3.11 -3.03 -8.46
C ALA A 99 2.05 -2.03 -7.97
N LYS A 100 0.77 -2.43 -7.89
CA LYS A 100 -0.33 -1.54 -7.53
C LYS A 100 -0.31 -1.13 -6.07
N THR A 101 -0.19 -2.11 -5.17
CA THR A 101 -0.28 -1.87 -3.72
C THR A 101 1.11 -1.78 -3.08
N GLY A 102 2.03 -2.69 -3.44
CA GLY A 102 3.35 -2.78 -2.81
C GLY A 102 4.32 -1.65 -3.16
N ALA A 103 4.24 -1.08 -4.38
CA ALA A 103 5.29 -0.20 -4.88
C ALA A 103 5.51 1.06 -4.03
N LEU A 104 4.44 1.71 -3.57
CA LEU A 104 4.56 2.91 -2.76
C LEU A 104 5.02 2.62 -1.31
N PHE A 105 4.71 1.43 -0.77
CA PHE A 105 5.26 1.00 0.52
C PHE A 105 6.76 0.71 0.40
N MET A 106 7.19 0.03 -0.68
CA MET A 106 8.62 -0.14 -1.00
C MET A 106 9.31 1.22 -1.17
N ALA A 107 8.69 2.18 -1.86
CA ALA A 107 9.24 3.52 -1.98
C ALA A 107 9.42 4.17 -0.60
N ALA A 108 8.40 4.10 0.26
CA ALA A 108 8.43 4.72 1.58
C ALA A 108 9.53 4.15 2.48
N THR A 109 9.70 2.83 2.53
CA THR A 109 10.74 2.19 3.35
C THR A 109 12.14 2.47 2.81
N GLN A 110 12.34 2.33 1.49
CA GLN A 110 13.61 2.59 0.83
C GLN A 110 14.03 4.06 0.93
N MET A 111 13.10 4.99 0.72
CA MET A 111 13.37 6.44 0.82
C MET A 111 13.63 6.86 2.26
N GLY A 112 12.96 6.25 3.24
CA GLY A 112 13.24 6.47 4.66
C GLY A 112 14.67 6.08 5.04
N ALA A 113 15.15 4.93 4.54
CA ALA A 113 16.52 4.47 4.73
C ALA A 113 17.54 5.44 4.11
N VAL A 114 17.33 5.83 2.85
CA VAL A 114 18.21 6.79 2.14
C VAL A 114 18.26 8.13 2.86
N ALA A 115 17.11 8.62 3.35
CA ALA A 115 17.04 9.86 4.13
C ALA A 115 17.83 9.77 5.45
N ALA A 116 17.94 8.58 6.04
CA ALA A 116 18.73 8.30 7.24
C ALA A 116 20.22 8.04 6.95
N GLY A 117 20.64 8.01 5.68
CA GLY A 117 22.02 7.72 5.27
C GLY A 117 22.33 6.22 5.17
N GLU A 118 21.31 5.37 5.10
CA GLU A 118 21.42 3.92 4.97
C GLU A 118 21.13 3.45 3.54
N ASP A 119 21.59 2.23 3.21
CA ASP A 119 21.31 1.61 1.91
C ASP A 119 19.82 1.30 1.74
N ALA A 120 19.30 1.55 0.54
CA ALA A 120 17.88 1.37 0.22
C ALA A 120 17.47 -0.12 0.10
N GLU A 121 18.33 -0.94 -0.50
CA GLU A 121 17.99 -2.31 -0.94
C GLU A 121 17.48 -3.22 0.20
N PRO A 122 18.10 -3.24 1.40
CA PRO A 122 17.62 -4.09 2.50
C PRO A 122 16.19 -3.77 2.98
N TRP A 123 15.68 -2.58 2.66
CA TRP A 123 14.37 -2.11 3.09
C TRP A 123 13.24 -2.42 2.10
N GLU A 124 13.55 -3.00 0.94
CA GLU A 124 12.56 -3.38 -0.06
C GLU A 124 11.58 -4.43 0.48
N GLU A 125 12.10 -5.48 1.11
CA GLU A 125 11.29 -6.61 1.59
C GLU A 125 10.27 -6.17 2.64
N LEU A 126 10.67 -5.26 3.54
CA LEU A 126 9.76 -4.67 4.53
C LEU A 126 8.59 -3.97 3.84
N GLY A 127 8.87 -3.13 2.84
CA GLY A 127 7.83 -2.41 2.10
C GLY A 127 6.92 -3.35 1.31
N ALA A 128 7.48 -4.38 0.68
CA ALA A 128 6.72 -5.38 -0.06
C ALA A 128 5.73 -6.13 0.85
N ARG A 129 6.20 -6.57 2.03
CA ARG A 129 5.35 -7.29 3.01
C ARG A 129 4.29 -6.39 3.64
N ILE A 130 4.61 -5.13 3.91
CA ILE A 130 3.59 -4.17 4.37
C ILE A 130 2.51 -3.96 3.30
N GLY A 131 2.89 -3.87 2.03
CA GLY A 131 1.94 -3.76 0.93
C GLY A 131 1.04 -4.98 0.79
N GLU A 132 1.61 -6.18 0.89
CA GLU A 132 0.83 -7.44 0.90
C GLU A 132 -0.13 -7.50 2.10
N ALA A 133 0.35 -7.16 3.29
CA ALA A 133 -0.47 -7.09 4.50
C ALA A 133 -1.63 -6.09 4.34
N PHE A 134 -1.39 -4.96 3.68
CA PHE A 134 -2.44 -3.97 3.43
C PHE A 134 -3.57 -4.53 2.56
N GLN A 135 -3.23 -5.32 1.52
CA GLN A 135 -4.23 -5.96 0.67
C GLN A 135 -5.07 -6.98 1.45
N VAL A 136 -4.42 -7.88 2.20
CA VAL A 136 -5.12 -8.89 3.01
C VAL A 136 -5.99 -8.21 4.09
N ALA A 137 -5.52 -7.09 4.65
CA ALA A 137 -6.30 -6.31 5.61
C ALA A 137 -7.55 -5.68 4.98
N ASP A 138 -7.45 -5.15 3.77
CA ASP A 138 -8.60 -4.61 3.03
C ASP A 138 -9.60 -5.73 2.72
N ASP A 139 -9.15 -6.87 2.20
CA ASP A 139 -10.02 -8.04 1.92
C ASP A 139 -10.74 -8.54 3.20
N LEU A 140 -10.02 -8.63 4.32
CA LEU A 140 -10.58 -9.00 5.63
C LEU A 140 -11.58 -7.97 6.14
N ARG A 141 -11.28 -6.68 5.97
CA ARG A 141 -12.17 -5.60 6.40
C ARG A 141 -13.48 -5.69 5.63
N ASP A 142 -13.42 -5.83 4.32
CA ASP A 142 -14.61 -5.83 3.47
C ASP A 142 -15.50 -7.04 3.81
N ALA A 143 -14.92 -8.22 4.02
CA ALA A 143 -15.65 -9.42 4.47
C ALA A 143 -16.28 -9.30 5.88
N LEU A 144 -15.54 -8.75 6.86
CA LEU A 144 -16.02 -8.65 8.25
C LEU A 144 -17.05 -7.53 8.44
N TYR A 145 -16.89 -6.41 7.74
CA TYR A 145 -17.88 -5.35 7.76
C TYR A 145 -19.16 -5.78 7.04
N ASP A 146 -19.08 -6.57 5.98
CA ASP A 146 -20.27 -7.20 5.38
C ASP A 146 -20.96 -8.18 6.34
N GLU A 147 -20.22 -8.94 7.15
CA GLU A 147 -20.79 -9.86 8.15
C GLU A 147 -21.52 -9.11 9.29
N GLU A 148 -20.99 -7.99 9.79
CA GLU A 148 -21.67 -7.14 10.77
C GLU A 148 -22.83 -6.31 10.17
N THR A 149 -22.75 -5.96 8.88
CA THR A 149 -23.69 -5.05 8.22
C THR A 149 -24.81 -5.78 7.45
N LEU A 150 -24.68 -7.08 7.14
CA LEU A 150 -25.63 -7.81 6.28
C LEU A 150 -26.04 -9.19 6.83
N GLY A 151 -27.28 -9.26 7.30
CA GLY A 151 -28.16 -10.41 7.05
C GLY A 151 -28.62 -10.48 5.58
N LYS A 152 -27.70 -10.32 4.63
CA LYS A 152 -27.89 -10.32 3.16
C LYS A 152 -26.60 -10.84 2.49
N PRO A 153 -26.69 -11.39 1.27
CA PRO A 153 -25.75 -12.41 0.83
C PRO A 153 -24.37 -11.85 0.53
N VAL A 154 -23.38 -12.59 1.04
CA VAL A 154 -21.96 -12.58 0.70
C VAL A 154 -21.77 -12.41 -0.82
N GLY A 155 -20.85 -11.51 -1.24
CA GLY A 155 -20.31 -11.53 -2.61
C GLY A 155 -20.51 -10.27 -3.46
N GLN A 156 -20.12 -9.08 -3.00
CA GLN A 156 -19.87 -7.97 -3.95
C GLN A 156 -18.52 -8.07 -4.67
N ASP A 157 -17.59 -8.89 -4.17
CA ASP A 157 -16.29 -9.13 -4.80
C ASP A 157 -16.34 -10.09 -6.01
N ASP A 158 -17.46 -10.81 -6.19
CA ASP A 158 -17.68 -11.66 -7.37
C ASP A 158 -17.86 -10.86 -8.68
N LEU A 159 -18.07 -9.54 -8.60
CA LEU A 159 -18.40 -8.73 -9.78
C LEU A 159 -17.18 -8.39 -10.67
N HIS A 160 -15.95 -8.48 -10.17
CA HIS A 160 -14.74 -8.12 -10.93
C HIS A 160 -13.68 -9.23 -11.03
N GLY A 161 -13.92 -10.43 -10.48
CA GLY A 161 -12.97 -11.55 -10.56
C GLY A 161 -11.59 -11.25 -9.92
N ARG A 162 -11.53 -10.29 -8.99
CA ARG A 162 -10.30 -9.93 -8.30
C ARG A 162 -9.94 -11.02 -7.27
N PRO A 163 -8.67 -11.46 -7.19
CA PRO A 163 -8.25 -12.40 -6.15
C PRO A 163 -8.46 -11.78 -4.77
N ASN A 164 -9.09 -12.53 -3.88
CA ASN A 164 -9.40 -12.11 -2.52
C ASN A 164 -8.92 -13.19 -1.54
N ALA A 165 -8.14 -12.79 -0.54
CA ALA A 165 -7.56 -13.70 0.45
C ALA A 165 -8.61 -14.44 1.29
N VAL A 166 -9.75 -13.80 1.57
CA VAL A 166 -10.88 -14.42 2.29
C VAL A 166 -11.57 -15.47 1.42
N THR A 167 -11.71 -15.23 0.11
CA THR A 167 -12.27 -16.23 -0.81
C THR A 167 -11.35 -17.44 -0.96
N GLU A 168 -10.03 -17.23 -0.95
CA GLU A 168 -9.05 -18.31 -1.09
C GLU A 168 -8.86 -19.12 0.20
N PHE A 169 -8.73 -18.45 1.35
CA PHE A 169 -8.33 -19.08 2.61
C PHE A 169 -9.44 -19.16 3.67
N GLY A 170 -10.59 -18.53 3.43
CA GLY A 170 -11.58 -18.24 4.46
C GLY A 170 -11.11 -17.16 5.44
N ILE A 171 -11.99 -16.66 6.30
CA ILE A 171 -11.65 -15.61 7.28
C ILE A 171 -10.51 -16.05 8.18
N GLU A 172 -10.62 -17.22 8.83
CA GLU A 172 -9.58 -17.69 9.75
C GLU A 172 -8.23 -17.91 9.05
N GLY A 173 -8.24 -18.41 7.82
CA GLY A 173 -7.04 -18.60 7.02
C GLY A 173 -6.40 -17.28 6.58
N ALA A 174 -7.20 -16.30 6.15
CA ALA A 174 -6.71 -14.96 5.82
C ALA A 174 -6.12 -14.25 7.05
N ILE A 175 -6.70 -14.45 8.24
CA ILE A 175 -6.12 -13.96 9.51
C ILE A 175 -4.77 -14.64 9.80
N ALA A 176 -4.65 -15.95 9.59
CA ALA A 176 -3.40 -16.67 9.77
C ALA A 176 -2.32 -16.18 8.78
N HIS A 177 -2.68 -16.05 7.50
CA HIS A 177 -1.80 -15.52 6.45
C HIS A 177 -1.30 -14.11 6.78
N MET A 178 -2.20 -13.22 7.23
CA MET A 178 -1.84 -11.88 7.69
C MET A 178 -0.83 -11.90 8.84
N ARG A 179 -0.95 -12.83 9.81
CA ARG A 179 0.05 -12.98 10.88
C ARG A 179 1.42 -13.40 10.36
N GLU A 180 1.44 -14.30 9.38
CA GLU A 180 2.68 -14.77 8.75
C GLU A 180 3.37 -13.62 7.99
N ILE A 181 2.62 -12.84 7.21
CA ILE A 181 3.14 -11.65 6.52
C ILE A 181 3.72 -10.66 7.52
N LEU A 182 2.99 -10.32 8.60
CA LEU A 182 3.44 -9.37 9.62
C LEU A 182 4.69 -9.86 10.36
N THR A 183 4.76 -11.16 10.66
CA THR A 183 5.94 -11.76 11.29
C THR A 183 7.14 -11.65 10.36
N GLY A 184 6.96 -11.96 9.07
CA GLY A 184 7.99 -11.77 8.05
C GLY A 184 8.38 -10.31 7.87
N ALA A 185 7.44 -9.37 7.96
CA ALA A 185 7.70 -7.94 7.85
C ALA A 185 8.61 -7.47 8.99
N ILE A 186 8.28 -7.83 10.23
CA ILE A 186 9.10 -7.52 11.39
C ILE A 186 10.49 -8.16 11.27
N ALA A 187 10.57 -9.43 10.84
CA ALA A 187 11.84 -10.13 10.65
C ALA A 187 12.69 -9.54 9.52
N SER A 188 12.07 -8.86 8.54
CA SER A 188 12.75 -8.20 7.43
C SER A 188 13.32 -6.82 7.76
N ILE A 189 13.00 -6.26 8.94
CA ILE A 189 13.55 -4.96 9.36
C ILE A 189 15.08 -5.08 9.49
N PRO A 190 15.87 -4.31 8.73
CA PRO A 190 17.32 -4.32 8.87
C PRO A 190 17.73 -3.87 10.27
N LYS A 191 18.84 -4.41 10.78
CA LYS A 191 19.38 -4.01 12.09
C LYS A 191 19.70 -2.52 12.10
N CYS A 192 18.96 -1.76 12.89
CA CYS A 192 19.16 -0.32 12.99
C CYS A 192 18.79 0.19 14.40
N PRO A 193 19.26 1.38 14.80
CA PRO A 193 18.69 2.08 15.94
C PRO A 193 17.17 2.25 15.74
N GLY A 194 16.38 1.81 16.72
CA GLY A 194 14.92 1.92 16.64
C GLY A 194 14.19 0.75 15.95
N GLU A 195 14.87 -0.36 15.62
CA GLU A 195 14.26 -1.59 15.09
C GLU A 195 13.02 -2.01 15.91
N ALA A 196 13.15 -2.09 17.24
CA ALA A 196 12.04 -2.44 18.13
C ALA A 196 10.89 -1.41 18.12
N MET A 197 11.18 -0.14 17.85
CA MET A 197 10.14 0.89 17.71
C MET A 197 9.40 0.71 16.39
N LEU A 198 10.12 0.46 15.29
CA LEU A 198 9.53 0.23 13.99
C LEU A 198 8.68 -1.05 13.97
N ALA A 199 9.16 -2.13 14.57
CA ALA A 199 8.38 -3.36 14.73
C ALA A 199 7.04 -3.09 15.45
N LYS A 200 7.08 -2.32 16.54
CA LYS A 200 5.86 -1.91 17.27
C LYS A 200 4.93 -1.06 16.40
N LEU A 201 5.46 -0.16 15.58
CA LEU A 201 4.69 0.68 14.67
C LEU A 201 3.99 -0.17 13.61
N VAL A 202 4.71 -1.13 12.99
CA VAL A 202 4.13 -2.06 12.00
C VAL A 202 2.98 -2.86 12.61
N THR A 203 3.18 -3.44 13.80
CA THR A 203 2.10 -4.17 14.49
C THR A 203 0.91 -3.27 14.83
N ALA A 204 1.16 -2.08 15.38
CA ALA A 204 0.09 -1.16 15.75
C ALA A 204 -0.72 -0.70 14.53
N GLN A 205 -0.06 -0.45 13.40
CA GLN A 205 -0.74 -0.07 12.17
C GLN A 205 -1.59 -1.23 11.62
N ALA A 206 -1.12 -2.47 11.70
CA ALA A 206 -1.90 -3.63 11.32
C ALA A 206 -3.15 -3.82 12.19
N GLU A 207 -3.08 -3.52 13.50
CA GLU A 207 -4.24 -3.56 14.42
C GLU A 207 -5.26 -2.43 14.15
N VAL A 208 -4.85 -1.36 13.48
CA VAL A 208 -5.77 -0.27 13.07
C VAL A 208 -6.49 -0.63 11.78
N LEU A 209 -5.81 -1.32 10.86
CA LEU A 209 -6.34 -1.64 9.54
C LEU A 209 -7.34 -2.82 9.57
N THR A 210 -7.19 -3.73 10.53
CA THR A 210 -8.15 -4.82 10.75
C THR A 210 -8.76 -4.72 12.15
N PRO A 211 -10.01 -5.15 12.37
CA PRO A 211 -10.61 -5.18 13.70
C PRO A 211 -10.01 -6.27 14.63
N ILE A 212 -8.85 -6.83 14.26
CA ILE A 212 -8.24 -8.00 14.89
C ILE A 212 -7.06 -7.55 15.75
N LYS A 213 -7.06 -7.98 17.01
CA LYS A 213 -5.91 -7.79 17.91
C LYS A 213 -4.82 -8.81 17.59
N TRP A 214 -3.72 -8.36 17.02
CA TRP A 214 -2.58 -9.21 16.65
C TRP A 214 -1.71 -9.60 17.85
N ARG A 215 -1.77 -8.85 18.96
CA ARG A 215 -0.97 -9.07 20.18
C ARG A 215 -1.40 -10.25 21.09
N ALA A 216 -2.51 -10.96 20.81
CA ALA A 216 -3.07 -11.91 21.77
C ALA A 216 -2.36 -13.29 21.87
N SER A 217 -1.42 -13.62 20.99
CA SER A 217 -0.80 -14.97 20.96
C SER A 217 0.69 -15.04 21.32
N GLN A 218 1.33 -13.95 21.75
CA GLN A 218 2.76 -13.96 22.15
C GLN A 218 3.01 -13.94 23.67
N GLN A 219 1.98 -14.05 24.51
CA GLN A 219 2.16 -14.35 25.95
C GLN A 219 1.97 -15.85 26.23
N MET A 220 2.82 -16.66 25.64
CA MET A 220 3.18 -17.99 26.17
C MET A 220 4.66 -18.20 25.93
N THR A 221 5.50 -17.57 26.74
CA THR A 221 6.80 -18.14 27.09
C THR A 221 6.58 -19.14 28.23
N PRO A 222 6.78 -20.45 28.01
CA PRO A 222 6.99 -21.38 29.12
C PRO A 222 8.44 -21.21 29.60
N GLY A 223 8.61 -20.76 30.84
CA GLY A 223 9.88 -20.88 31.57
C GLY A 223 10.51 -19.56 31.99
N GLU A 224 10.12 -19.08 33.18
CA GLU A 224 11.03 -18.64 34.25
C GLU A 224 10.59 -19.33 35.54
#